data_AF-A0A1Q3HNU9-F1
#
_entry.id   AF-A0A1Q3HNU9-F1
#
_cell.length_a   1.000
_cell.length_b   1.000
_cell.length_c   1.000
_cell.angle_alpha   90.00
_cell.angle_beta   90.00
_cell.angle_gamma   90.00
#
_symmetry.space_group_name_H-M   'P 1'
#
loop_
_entity.id
_entity.type
_entity.pdbx_description
1 polymer ?
#
loop_
_entity_poly.entity_id
_entity_poly.type
_entity_poly.pdbx_seq_one_letter_code
_entity_poly.pdbx_strand_id
1 'polypeptide(L)'
;MKAHVRAFPRALTVLAVVAVALVGPGCRRAVKPEAGGDRTVEAGVPVGFGSEARGAPEVTWDFGDGSPPQPGARVSHAFPRAGSFQVRALEKDEVLASATVTVVPRPVLRAMPADVEVAVFFPQLRGNVEPLVGFFARMLGQAQTRQALEDAPLLSLVLRELRGEPRLVDPEEGVGFFSLPGFEGTVALLGVTDSEAALEAVVDELRAGGARVVGREAGGAVRFERESGTQMLLFADRGYLYLVVPDSPEEEGGDEEEQASGRIEKVLAQEGGTGAAEVEPIRARITGMSGPGLSEQPLLTELRPKVGAGNVHLFARAEEGEESEGIRGLWAALRVEEGKAELEGWVASDKSLFAGKSGPGSELLGKAPAGPIAALMVSMPPEEMTKLVFGAPGSERRERTLLRLKDQGFDAAGTDELLGALRGDMTLLAYFDAVAFYRNFFLGNRRPEPRGTLLFQAGLVRAEPVLEWLTGRLKERGQPYEVLKGADATRLRTRVMDQPVEFTVSADRLSVNGGESLGARPSGDLGVALRERYGGNAFEPGHVSAMVDVGRLRAELDAPKEVPGVSPQQLPVARSLVGTLMDQLPPVENVFIDFAPEEGGGRFRASAVLRERSR
;
A
#
# COMPACT_ATOMS: atom_id res chain seq x y z
N MET A 1 15.67 30.32 32.54
CA MET A 1 15.02 30.98 33.69
C MET A 1 14.42 32.30 33.20
N LYS A 2 13.08 32.43 33.32
CA LYS A 2 12.21 33.63 33.43
C LYS A 2 12.77 34.99 32.92
N ALA A 3 12.12 35.60 31.92
CA ALA A 3 11.05 36.62 32.05
C ALA A 3 11.61 38.00 32.52
N HIS A 4 11.22 39.18 32.03
CA HIS A 4 9.87 39.71 31.84
C HIS A 4 9.95 41.21 31.46
N VAL A 5 8.84 41.77 30.92
CA VAL A 5 8.28 43.12 31.26
C VAL A 5 8.96 44.37 30.64
N ARG A 6 8.31 45.47 30.21
CA ARG A 6 6.93 45.93 29.91
C ARG A 6 7.03 47.38 29.36
N ALA A 7 6.00 47.78 28.60
CA ALA A 7 5.27 49.07 28.65
C ALA A 7 5.77 50.38 27.97
N PHE A 8 4.83 50.89 27.15
CA PHE A 8 4.53 52.24 26.60
C PHE A 8 4.54 53.42 27.61
N PRO A 9 4.65 54.71 27.16
CA PRO A 9 3.48 55.58 26.88
C PRO A 9 3.68 56.73 25.81
N ARG A 10 2.64 57.14 25.02
CA ARG A 10 1.80 58.40 24.97
C ARG A 10 2.56 59.75 24.71
N ALA A 11 2.09 60.81 24.00
CA ALA A 11 0.76 61.46 23.88
C ALA A 11 0.69 62.70 22.91
N LEU A 12 -0.54 63.05 22.43
CA LEU A 12 -1.21 64.36 22.07
C LEU A 12 -0.70 65.29 20.91
N THR A 13 -1.51 66.05 20.10
CA THR A 13 -2.63 67.01 20.37
C THR A 13 -3.33 67.48 19.04
N VAL A 14 -4.67 67.36 18.82
CA VAL A 14 -5.83 68.34 18.82
C VAL A 14 -6.01 69.39 17.68
N LEU A 15 -7.19 69.40 17.02
CA LEU A 15 -8.05 70.60 16.79
C LEU A 15 -9.52 70.20 16.49
N ALA A 16 -10.48 70.99 17.01
CA ALA A 16 -11.93 70.78 16.94
C ALA A 16 -12.66 71.91 16.19
N VAL A 17 -13.80 71.59 15.55
CA VAL A 17 -14.92 72.53 15.27
C VAL A 17 -16.24 71.76 15.49
N VAL A 18 -17.15 72.36 16.26
CA VAL A 18 -18.53 71.89 16.51
C VAL A 18 -19.50 72.95 16.02
N ALA A 19 -20.57 72.55 15.31
CA ALA A 19 -21.85 73.25 15.34
C ALA A 19 -23.03 72.32 14.99
N VAL A 20 -23.84 72.07 16.02
CA VAL A 20 -25.32 71.98 16.10
C VAL A 20 -26.08 70.81 15.46
N ALA A 21 -26.93 70.23 16.31
CA ALA A 21 -27.78 69.06 16.15
C ALA A 21 -28.92 69.19 15.13
N LEU A 22 -29.15 68.08 14.41
CA LEU A 22 -30.50 67.59 14.08
C LEU A 22 -30.66 66.22 14.74
N VAL A 23 -31.58 66.16 15.72
CA VAL A 23 -32.10 64.91 16.26
C VAL A 23 -33.03 64.32 15.20
N GLY A 24 -32.47 63.47 14.34
CA GLY A 24 -33.27 62.51 13.56
C GLY A 24 -33.52 61.26 14.42
N PRO A 25 -34.69 60.61 14.33
CA PRO A 25 -34.86 59.31 14.96
C PRO A 25 -33.76 58.40 14.41
N GLY A 26 -32.99 57.78 15.31
CA GLY A 26 -31.91 56.90 14.92
C GLY A 26 -32.43 55.88 13.93
N CYS A 27 -31.91 55.90 12.70
CA CYS A 27 -32.01 54.77 11.81
C CYS A 27 -31.31 53.61 12.52
N ARG A 28 -32.05 52.83 13.31
CA ARG A 28 -31.65 51.46 13.60
C ARG A 28 -31.54 50.80 12.24
N ARG A 29 -30.31 50.62 11.73
CA ARG A 29 -30.08 49.75 10.58
C ARG A 29 -30.69 48.42 10.97
N ALA A 30 -31.83 48.07 10.36
CA ALA A 30 -32.43 46.77 10.56
C ALA A 30 -31.40 45.74 10.12
N VAL A 31 -30.99 44.88 11.05
CA VAL A 31 -30.13 43.74 10.74
C VAL A 31 -30.90 42.86 9.76
N LYS A 32 -30.35 42.64 8.58
CA LYS A 32 -30.98 41.74 7.60
C LYS A 32 -30.56 40.30 7.89
N PRO A 33 -31.42 39.31 7.61
CA PRO A 33 -31.00 37.91 7.64
C PRO A 33 -29.88 37.69 6.61
N GLU A 34 -28.87 36.89 6.96
CA GLU A 34 -27.69 36.65 6.13
C GLU A 34 -27.70 35.21 5.62
N ALA A 35 -28.00 35.01 4.34
CA ALA A 35 -27.89 33.69 3.69
C ALA A 35 -26.43 33.30 3.39
N GLY A 36 -25.48 34.23 3.59
CA GLY A 36 -24.04 34.02 3.49
C GLY A 36 -23.46 34.01 2.07
N GLY A 37 -24.24 34.45 1.07
CA GLY A 37 -23.81 34.52 -0.33
C GLY A 37 -23.63 33.15 -1.00
N ASP A 38 -23.39 33.16 -2.31
CA ASP A 38 -23.14 31.95 -3.07
C ASP A 38 -21.84 31.28 -2.65
N ARG A 39 -21.88 29.98 -2.33
CA ARG A 39 -20.73 29.25 -1.78
C ARG A 39 -20.80 27.75 -2.04
N THR A 40 -19.63 27.12 -2.03
CA THR A 40 -19.48 25.67 -2.14
C THR A 40 -19.22 25.07 -0.76
N VAL A 41 -19.95 24.00 -0.41
CA VAL A 41 -19.84 23.28 0.87
C VAL A 41 -19.84 21.77 0.62
N GLU A 42 -19.50 20.97 1.61
CA GLU A 42 -19.51 19.51 1.50
C GLU A 42 -20.81 18.93 2.05
N ALA A 43 -21.25 17.80 1.48
CA ALA A 43 -22.38 17.04 1.98
C ALA A 43 -22.16 16.61 3.44
N GLY A 44 -23.24 16.66 4.23
CA GLY A 44 -23.26 16.26 5.63
C GLY A 44 -22.54 17.22 6.59
N VAL A 45 -21.90 18.29 6.11
CA VAL A 45 -21.26 19.30 6.97
C VAL A 45 -22.28 20.39 7.34
N PRO A 46 -22.53 20.68 8.63
CA PRO A 46 -23.45 21.74 9.02
C PRO A 46 -22.96 23.13 8.57
N VAL A 47 -23.84 23.86 7.88
CA VAL A 47 -23.62 25.21 7.37
C VAL A 47 -24.45 26.20 8.19
N GLY A 48 -23.80 27.25 8.68
CA GLY A 48 -24.47 28.33 9.41
C GLY A 48 -25.18 29.31 8.47
N PHE A 49 -26.41 29.66 8.85
CA PHE A 49 -27.24 30.69 8.22
C PHE A 49 -27.77 31.67 9.27
N GLY A 50 -27.89 32.95 8.91
CA GLY A 50 -28.33 34.02 9.81
C GLY A 50 -27.19 34.91 10.32
N SER A 51 -27.56 36.03 10.95
CA SER A 51 -26.62 37.07 11.35
C SER A 51 -26.21 36.91 12.83
N GLU A 52 -24.95 37.21 13.15
CA GLU A 52 -24.45 37.23 14.55
C GLU A 52 -24.82 38.52 15.31
N ALA A 53 -25.42 39.50 14.63
CA ALA A 53 -25.74 40.79 15.23
C ALA A 53 -26.90 40.69 16.23
N ARG A 54 -26.73 41.35 17.40
CA ARG A 54 -27.80 41.48 18.40
C ARG A 54 -29.01 42.20 17.78
N GLY A 55 -30.15 41.52 17.74
CA GLY A 55 -31.39 42.03 17.15
C GLY A 55 -31.66 41.57 15.71
N ALA A 56 -31.00 40.52 15.23
CA ALA A 56 -31.36 39.85 13.98
C ALA A 56 -32.83 39.36 14.02
N PRO A 57 -33.61 39.55 12.94
CA PRO A 57 -35.00 39.13 12.88
C PRO A 57 -35.11 37.60 12.88
N GLU A 58 -36.16 37.10 13.52
CA GLU A 58 -36.53 35.70 13.42
C GLU A 58 -37.18 35.45 12.06
N VAL A 59 -36.59 34.56 11.27
CA VAL A 59 -37.03 34.23 9.91
C VAL A 59 -37.19 32.72 9.76
N THR A 60 -37.91 32.29 8.74
CA THR A 60 -38.01 30.87 8.37
C THR A 60 -37.01 30.57 7.26
N TRP A 61 -36.14 29.60 7.46
CA TRP A 61 -35.14 29.17 6.49
C TRP A 61 -35.66 28.00 5.67
N ASP A 62 -35.76 28.19 4.37
CA ASP A 62 -35.99 27.14 3.37
C ASP A 62 -34.65 26.84 2.69
N PHE A 63 -34.19 25.59 2.74
CA PHE A 63 -32.89 25.20 2.21
C PHE A 63 -32.94 24.74 0.75
N GLY A 64 -34.14 24.49 0.21
CA GLY A 64 -34.31 24.04 -1.18
C GLY A 64 -33.89 22.60 -1.47
N ASP A 65 -33.52 21.81 -0.47
CA ASP A 65 -33.13 20.39 -0.57
C ASP A 65 -34.29 19.42 -0.24
N GLY A 66 -35.48 19.95 0.04
CA GLY A 66 -36.67 19.20 0.43
C GLY A 66 -36.80 18.94 1.93
N SER A 67 -35.84 19.38 2.75
CA SER A 67 -35.97 19.33 4.21
C SER A 67 -37.03 20.33 4.73
N PRO A 68 -37.65 20.06 5.90
CA PRO A 68 -38.60 21.00 6.50
C PRO A 68 -37.94 22.36 6.80
N PRO A 69 -38.61 23.48 6.53
CA PRO A 69 -38.08 24.80 6.85
C PRO A 69 -37.83 24.98 8.36
N GLN A 70 -36.76 25.69 8.71
CA GLN A 70 -36.34 25.89 10.11
C GLN A 70 -36.54 27.35 10.56
N PRO A 71 -37.28 27.61 11.65
CA PRO A 71 -37.38 28.95 12.21
C PRO A 71 -36.13 29.32 13.02
N GLY A 72 -35.67 30.57 12.90
CA GLY A 72 -34.64 31.12 13.77
C GLY A 72 -33.90 32.30 13.19
N ALA A 73 -33.38 33.16 14.06
CA ALA A 73 -32.48 34.26 13.65
C ALA A 73 -31.11 33.75 13.17
N ARG A 74 -30.69 32.59 13.68
CA ARG A 74 -29.52 31.82 13.25
C ARG A 74 -29.84 30.33 13.30
N VAL A 75 -29.58 29.62 12.22
CA VAL A 75 -29.79 28.18 12.11
C VAL A 75 -28.53 27.50 11.56
N SER A 76 -28.43 26.20 11.78
CA SER A 76 -27.36 25.36 11.23
C SER A 76 -28.00 24.22 10.47
N HIS A 77 -27.64 24.05 9.19
CA HIS A 77 -28.23 23.04 8.32
C HIS A 77 -27.16 22.26 7.57
N ALA A 78 -27.27 20.93 7.57
CA ALA A 78 -26.37 20.05 6.84
C ALA A 78 -27.12 19.48 5.63
N PHE A 79 -26.62 19.75 4.43
CA PHE A 79 -27.21 19.20 3.21
C PHE A 79 -26.84 17.72 3.08
N PRO A 80 -27.81 16.80 2.94
CA PRO A 80 -27.52 15.37 3.00
C PRO A 80 -26.83 14.84 1.74
N ARG A 81 -26.91 15.54 0.60
CA ARG A 81 -26.43 15.08 -0.71
C ARG A 81 -25.81 16.21 -1.51
N ALA A 82 -24.90 15.86 -2.41
CA ALA A 82 -24.36 16.78 -3.40
C ALA A 82 -25.47 17.33 -4.32
N GLY A 83 -25.34 18.58 -4.74
CA GLY A 83 -26.37 19.28 -5.51
C GLY A 83 -26.25 20.80 -5.41
N SER A 84 -27.03 21.52 -6.22
CA SER A 84 -27.14 22.98 -6.11
C SER A 84 -28.48 23.33 -5.48
N PHE A 85 -28.45 23.97 -4.32
CA PHE A 85 -29.64 24.29 -3.53
C PHE A 85 -29.78 25.79 -3.37
N GLN A 86 -30.99 26.30 -3.56
CA GLN A 86 -31.29 27.70 -3.35
C GLN A 86 -31.85 27.91 -1.94
N VAL A 87 -31.02 28.42 -1.04
CA VAL A 87 -31.41 28.73 0.34
C VAL A 87 -32.10 30.09 0.39
N ARG A 88 -33.22 30.18 1.10
CA ARG A 88 -34.06 31.38 1.22
C ARG A 88 -34.40 31.64 2.68
N ALA A 89 -34.24 32.90 3.11
CA ALA A 89 -34.78 33.41 4.36
C ALA A 89 -36.14 34.05 4.09
N LEU A 90 -37.17 33.58 4.78
CA LEU A 90 -38.57 33.95 4.55
C LEU A 90 -39.16 34.66 5.78
N GLU A 91 -39.87 35.75 5.55
CA GLU A 91 -40.78 36.37 6.53
C GLU A 91 -42.16 36.48 5.88
N LYS A 92 -43.16 35.74 6.40
CA LYS A 92 -44.53 35.70 5.84
C LYS A 92 -44.55 35.49 4.31
N ASP A 93 -43.77 34.52 3.85
CA ASP A 93 -43.58 34.15 2.44
C ASP A 93 -42.85 35.18 1.56
N GLU A 94 -42.38 36.29 2.12
CA GLU A 94 -41.48 37.23 1.43
C GLU A 94 -40.01 36.78 1.58
N VAL A 95 -39.29 36.70 0.45
CA VAL A 95 -37.86 36.36 0.44
C VAL A 95 -37.03 37.57 0.87
N LEU A 96 -36.50 37.54 2.08
CA LEU A 96 -35.66 38.60 2.64
C LEU A 96 -34.18 38.48 2.23
N ALA A 97 -33.71 37.25 2.01
CA ALA A 97 -32.38 36.95 1.52
C ALA A 97 -32.37 35.58 0.82
N SER A 98 -31.48 35.41 -0.15
CA SER A 98 -31.24 34.13 -0.81
C SER A 98 -29.78 33.92 -1.16
N ALA A 99 -29.34 32.67 -1.21
CA ALA A 99 -28.02 32.28 -1.66
C ALA A 99 -28.07 30.92 -2.36
N THR A 100 -27.19 30.73 -3.34
CA THR A 100 -26.97 29.43 -3.98
C THR A 100 -25.88 28.68 -3.23
N VAL A 101 -26.23 27.54 -2.65
CA VAL A 101 -25.26 26.64 -2.00
C VAL A 101 -25.01 25.47 -2.92
N THR A 102 -23.77 25.37 -3.42
CA THR A 102 -23.30 24.22 -4.20
C THR A 102 -22.70 23.20 -3.26
N VAL A 103 -23.35 22.07 -3.08
CA VAL A 103 -22.90 20.98 -2.22
C VAL A 103 -22.13 19.97 -3.08
N VAL A 104 -20.89 19.69 -2.70
CA VAL A 104 -20.05 18.66 -3.32
C VAL A 104 -20.02 17.39 -2.45
N PRO A 105 -19.74 16.21 -3.03
CA PRO A 105 -19.55 14.99 -2.25
C PRO A 105 -18.47 15.17 -1.18
N ARG A 106 -18.64 14.55 -0.02
CA ARG A 106 -17.65 14.64 1.06
C ARG A 106 -16.49 13.71 0.71
N PRO A 107 -15.23 14.18 0.61
CA PRO A 107 -14.11 13.30 0.29
C PRO A 107 -13.93 12.19 1.34
N VAL A 108 -13.59 10.98 0.91
CA VAL A 108 -13.42 9.80 1.79
C VAL A 108 -12.44 10.03 2.94
N LEU A 109 -11.38 10.81 2.71
CA LEU A 109 -10.42 11.19 3.74
C LEU A 109 -11.03 12.04 4.87
N ARG A 110 -12.07 12.82 4.59
CA ARG A 110 -12.80 13.58 5.62
C ARG A 110 -13.76 12.70 6.40
N ALA A 111 -14.14 11.55 5.85
CA ALA A 111 -14.98 10.54 6.49
C ALA A 111 -14.19 9.58 7.40
N MET A 112 -12.87 9.74 7.48
CA MET A 112 -11.99 8.99 8.38
C MET A 112 -11.48 9.87 9.53
N PRO A 113 -11.36 9.33 10.76
CA PRO A 113 -10.69 10.03 11.87
C PRO A 113 -9.25 10.44 11.53
N ALA A 114 -8.78 11.54 12.11
CA ALA A 114 -7.43 12.07 11.87
C ALA A 114 -6.33 11.22 12.52
N ASP A 115 -6.70 10.34 13.45
CA ASP A 115 -5.83 9.47 14.23
C ASP A 115 -5.84 8.01 13.73
N VAL A 116 -6.40 7.75 12.55
CA VAL A 116 -6.26 6.47 11.84
C VAL A 116 -4.80 6.04 11.76
N GLU A 117 -4.55 4.76 12.04
CA GLU A 117 -3.22 4.14 11.96
C GLU A 117 -2.92 3.66 10.56
N VAL A 118 -3.83 2.88 9.97
CA VAL A 118 -3.73 2.42 8.58
C VAL A 118 -5.03 2.72 7.86
N ALA A 119 -4.94 3.26 6.64
CA ALA A 119 -6.08 3.46 5.76
C ALA A 119 -5.74 3.00 4.34
N VAL A 120 -6.61 2.17 3.76
CA VAL A 120 -6.62 1.82 2.33
C VAL A 120 -7.92 2.35 1.74
N PHE A 121 -7.84 3.16 0.68
CA PHE A 121 -9.05 3.76 0.12
C PHE A 121 -8.98 4.07 -1.37
N PHE A 122 -10.15 4.14 -1.97
CA PHE A 122 -10.40 4.65 -3.30
C PHE A 122 -10.94 6.08 -3.14
N PRO A 123 -10.35 7.09 -3.80
CA PRO A 123 -10.79 8.48 -3.62
C PRO A 123 -12.21 8.71 -4.13
N GLN A 124 -12.58 7.96 -5.18
CA GLN A 124 -13.92 7.83 -5.75
C GLN A 124 -14.04 6.44 -6.37
N LEU A 125 -15.24 5.88 -6.49
CA LEU A 125 -15.43 4.57 -7.11
C LEU A 125 -15.23 4.63 -8.63
N ARG A 126 -15.83 5.64 -9.28
CA ARG A 126 -15.81 5.77 -10.74
C ARG A 126 -14.39 5.89 -11.26
N GLY A 127 -14.04 4.97 -12.17
CA GLY A 127 -12.76 4.98 -12.87
C GLY A 127 -11.60 4.45 -12.04
N ASN A 128 -11.83 4.05 -10.78
CA ASN A 128 -10.80 3.48 -9.92
C ASN A 128 -11.04 2.00 -9.62
N VAL A 129 -12.30 1.58 -9.46
CA VAL A 129 -12.61 0.17 -9.15
C VAL A 129 -12.50 -0.72 -10.39
N GLU A 130 -13.01 -0.27 -11.53
CA GLU A 130 -13.10 -1.10 -12.74
C GLU A 130 -11.74 -1.54 -13.29
N PRO A 131 -10.71 -0.67 -13.37
CA PRO A 131 -9.37 -1.08 -13.80
C PRO A 131 -8.76 -2.14 -12.88
N LEU A 132 -8.93 -1.99 -11.56
CA LEU A 132 -8.42 -2.92 -10.55
C LEU A 132 -9.11 -4.28 -10.64
N VAL A 133 -10.44 -4.31 -10.71
CA VAL A 133 -11.19 -5.55 -10.90
C VAL A 133 -10.78 -6.23 -12.19
N GLY A 134 -10.64 -5.48 -13.29
CA GLY A 134 -10.21 -6.01 -14.58
C GLY A 134 -8.79 -6.60 -14.54
N PHE A 135 -7.86 -5.93 -13.87
CA PHE A 135 -6.49 -6.39 -13.69
C PHE A 135 -6.40 -7.65 -12.84
N PHE A 136 -7.02 -7.66 -11.65
CA PHE A 136 -7.02 -8.82 -10.77
C PHE A 136 -7.79 -10.00 -11.37
N ALA A 137 -8.89 -9.77 -12.07
CA ALA A 137 -9.62 -10.84 -12.74
C ALA A 137 -8.83 -11.48 -13.89
N ARG A 138 -7.92 -10.72 -14.53
CA ARG A 138 -6.94 -11.29 -15.47
C ARG A 138 -5.84 -12.05 -14.74
N MET A 139 -5.37 -11.55 -13.61
CA MET A 139 -4.25 -12.14 -12.86
C MET A 139 -4.63 -13.42 -12.11
N LEU A 140 -5.70 -13.37 -11.33
CA LEU A 140 -6.14 -14.40 -10.38
C LEU A 140 -7.28 -15.26 -10.92
N GLY A 141 -7.99 -14.77 -11.94
CA GLY A 141 -9.18 -15.40 -12.49
C GLY A 141 -10.48 -14.72 -12.03
N GLN A 142 -11.51 -14.80 -12.87
CA GLN A 142 -12.80 -14.13 -12.65
C GLN A 142 -13.52 -14.61 -11.38
N ALA A 143 -13.46 -15.92 -11.10
CA ALA A 143 -14.12 -16.49 -9.93
C ALA A 143 -13.44 -16.05 -8.63
N GLN A 144 -12.11 -16.15 -8.58
CA GLN A 144 -11.32 -15.74 -7.43
C GLN A 144 -11.45 -14.24 -7.15
N THR A 145 -11.42 -13.40 -8.19
CA THR A 145 -11.62 -11.95 -8.01
C THR A 145 -13.03 -11.63 -7.57
N ARG A 146 -14.06 -12.31 -8.09
CA ARG A 146 -15.43 -12.10 -7.62
C ARG A 146 -15.58 -12.49 -6.16
N GLN A 147 -15.08 -13.66 -5.78
CA GLN A 147 -15.11 -14.14 -4.40
C GLN A 147 -14.41 -13.15 -3.46
N ALA A 148 -13.19 -12.71 -3.81
CA ALA A 148 -12.45 -11.74 -3.01
C ALA A 148 -13.18 -10.39 -2.84
N LEU A 149 -14.01 -9.98 -3.81
CA LEU A 149 -14.83 -8.77 -3.71
C LEU A 149 -16.12 -8.99 -2.92
N GLU A 150 -16.69 -10.20 -2.95
CA GLU A 150 -17.85 -10.59 -2.16
C GLU A 150 -17.49 -10.75 -0.68
N ASP A 151 -16.28 -11.23 -0.37
CA ASP A 151 -15.76 -11.37 0.99
C ASP A 151 -15.36 -10.01 1.62
N ALA A 152 -15.14 -8.98 0.80
CA ALA A 152 -14.71 -7.67 1.27
C ALA A 152 -15.90 -6.85 1.81
N PRO A 153 -15.80 -6.30 3.04
CA PRO A 153 -16.87 -5.53 3.64
C PRO A 153 -17.38 -4.38 2.74
N LEU A 154 -18.71 -4.31 2.57
CA LEU A 154 -19.43 -3.30 1.78
C LEU A 154 -19.19 -3.30 0.26
N LEU A 155 -18.19 -4.02 -0.28
CA LEU A 155 -17.91 -4.03 -1.73
C LEU A 155 -18.93 -4.81 -2.55
N SER A 156 -19.65 -5.73 -1.93
CA SER A 156 -20.83 -6.39 -2.48
C SER A 156 -21.89 -5.41 -3.01
N LEU A 157 -22.14 -4.29 -2.32
CA LEU A 157 -23.07 -3.25 -2.78
C LEU A 157 -22.61 -2.62 -4.11
N VAL A 158 -21.30 -2.44 -4.29
CA VAL A 158 -20.71 -1.94 -5.54
C VAL A 158 -20.95 -2.94 -6.68
N LEU A 159 -20.88 -4.24 -6.39
CA LEU A 159 -21.14 -5.30 -7.38
C LEU A 159 -22.61 -5.43 -7.77
N ARG A 160 -23.56 -5.12 -6.88
CA ARG A 160 -25.01 -5.20 -7.16
C ARG A 160 -25.44 -4.21 -8.24
N GLU A 161 -24.89 -3.00 -8.23
CA GLU A 161 -25.14 -2.01 -9.27
C GLU A 161 -24.69 -2.53 -10.66
N LEU A 162 -23.53 -3.19 -10.72
CA LEU A 162 -23.03 -3.81 -11.96
C LEU A 162 -23.94 -4.94 -12.47
N ARG A 163 -24.80 -5.51 -11.61
CA ARG A 163 -25.80 -6.53 -11.95
C ARG A 163 -27.17 -5.94 -12.33
N GLY A 164 -27.30 -4.61 -12.36
CA GLY A 164 -28.54 -3.91 -12.77
C GLY A 164 -29.54 -3.67 -11.64
N GLU A 165 -29.11 -3.78 -10.37
CA GLU A 165 -29.92 -3.46 -9.19
C GLU A 165 -29.99 -1.94 -8.93
N PRO A 166 -30.90 -1.46 -8.04
CA PRO A 166 -31.02 -0.04 -7.72
C PRO A 166 -29.70 0.58 -7.27
N ARG A 167 -29.44 1.81 -7.70
CA ARG A 167 -28.25 2.56 -7.34
C ARG A 167 -28.32 2.98 -5.86
N LEU A 168 -27.61 2.26 -5.00
CA LEU A 168 -27.50 2.57 -3.57
C LEU A 168 -26.17 3.27 -3.24
N VAL A 169 -25.19 3.14 -4.13
CA VAL A 169 -23.81 3.61 -3.97
C VAL A 169 -23.62 4.91 -4.77
N ASP A 170 -22.90 5.88 -4.20
CA ASP A 170 -22.54 7.09 -4.93
C ASP A 170 -21.21 6.88 -5.68
N PRO A 171 -21.19 6.84 -7.03
CA PRO A 171 -19.97 6.61 -7.79
C PRO A 171 -18.95 7.75 -7.69
N GLU A 172 -19.36 8.94 -7.26
CA GLU A 172 -18.47 10.10 -7.03
C GLU A 172 -17.84 10.09 -5.63
N GLU A 173 -18.35 9.26 -4.73
CA GLU A 173 -17.77 9.06 -3.41
C GLU A 173 -16.84 7.84 -3.37
N GLY A 174 -16.03 7.77 -2.32
CA GLY A 174 -15.03 6.75 -2.14
C GLY A 174 -15.51 5.56 -1.32
N VAL A 175 -14.64 4.55 -1.28
CA VAL A 175 -14.70 3.44 -0.32
C VAL A 175 -13.36 3.35 0.38
N GLY A 176 -13.36 2.98 1.65
CA GLY A 176 -12.12 2.77 2.37
C GLY A 176 -12.24 1.81 3.54
N PHE A 177 -11.08 1.36 3.99
CA PHE A 177 -10.87 0.46 5.10
C PHE A 177 -9.81 1.09 5.99
N PHE A 178 -10.05 1.15 7.30
CA PHE A 178 -9.08 1.74 8.21
C PHE A 178 -9.07 1.07 9.58
N SER A 179 -7.91 1.11 10.23
CA SER A 179 -7.72 0.73 11.63
C SER A 179 -7.61 1.98 12.51
N LEU A 180 -7.88 1.81 13.80
CA LEU A 180 -7.85 2.88 14.79
C LEU A 180 -6.97 2.48 15.98
N PRO A 181 -6.29 3.45 16.61
CA PRO A 181 -5.52 3.18 17.82
C PRO A 181 -6.37 2.55 18.90
N GLY A 182 -5.89 1.44 19.44
CA GLY A 182 -6.53 0.66 20.50
C GLY A 182 -7.76 -0.13 20.05
N PHE A 183 -7.94 -0.36 18.75
CA PHE A 183 -9.02 -1.17 18.20
C PHE A 183 -8.45 -2.30 17.32
N GLU A 184 -8.61 -3.54 17.79
CA GLU A 184 -8.29 -4.76 17.05
C GLU A 184 -9.42 -5.09 16.08
N GLY A 185 -9.32 -4.49 14.90
CA GLY A 185 -10.26 -4.73 13.82
C GLY A 185 -10.18 -3.68 12.72
N THR A 186 -11.09 -3.82 11.75
CA THR A 186 -11.19 -2.95 10.59
C THR A 186 -12.52 -2.22 10.57
N VAL A 187 -12.50 -0.93 10.24
CA VAL A 187 -13.69 -0.16 9.89
C VAL A 187 -13.73 0.03 8.38
N ALA A 188 -14.79 -0.46 7.75
CA ALA A 188 -15.09 -0.18 6.34
C ALA A 188 -16.05 1.00 6.23
N LEU A 189 -15.87 1.85 5.22
CA LEU A 189 -16.80 2.91 4.85
C LEU A 189 -17.08 2.92 3.35
N LEU A 190 -18.31 3.25 2.98
CA LEU A 190 -18.75 3.37 1.58
C LEU A 190 -19.68 4.57 1.41
N GLY A 191 -19.42 5.42 0.42
CA GLY A 191 -20.30 6.52 0.06
C GLY A 191 -21.60 6.04 -0.58
N VAL A 192 -22.74 6.52 -0.10
CA VAL A 192 -24.07 6.01 -0.48
C VAL A 192 -25.03 7.14 -0.83
N THR A 193 -25.89 6.89 -1.82
CA THR A 193 -26.91 7.87 -2.23
C THR A 193 -28.16 7.85 -1.35
N ASP A 194 -28.46 6.69 -0.75
CA ASP A 194 -29.58 6.47 0.16
C ASP A 194 -29.10 5.60 1.33
N SER A 195 -28.86 6.24 2.48
CA SER A 195 -28.31 5.58 3.67
C SER A 195 -29.25 4.54 4.27
N GLU A 196 -30.57 4.76 4.24
CA GLU A 196 -31.52 3.82 4.83
C GLU A 196 -31.63 2.56 3.96
N ALA A 197 -31.79 2.74 2.65
CA ALA A 197 -31.86 1.62 1.72
C ALA A 197 -30.53 0.84 1.65
N ALA A 198 -29.39 1.53 1.68
CA ALA A 198 -28.07 0.88 1.72
C ALA A 198 -27.86 0.10 3.04
N LEU A 199 -28.29 0.65 4.17
CA LEU A 199 -28.19 -0.02 5.47
C LEU A 199 -29.01 -1.32 5.49
N GLU A 200 -30.27 -1.29 5.03
CA GLU A 200 -31.09 -2.51 4.96
C GLU A 200 -30.51 -3.53 3.97
N ALA A 201 -29.95 -3.08 2.84
CA ALA A 201 -29.30 -3.97 1.88
C ALA A 201 -28.12 -4.75 2.50
N VAL A 202 -27.31 -4.11 3.34
CA VAL A 202 -26.21 -4.78 4.07
C VAL A 202 -26.74 -5.65 5.21
N VAL A 203 -27.82 -5.26 5.89
CA VAL A 203 -28.46 -6.11 6.91
C VAL A 203 -28.90 -7.44 6.30
N ASP A 204 -29.54 -7.41 5.13
CA ASP A 204 -30.01 -8.61 4.45
C ASP A 204 -28.85 -9.50 4.00
N GLU A 205 -27.76 -8.89 3.53
CA GLU A 205 -26.56 -9.61 3.12
C GLU A 205 -25.84 -10.28 4.30
N LEU A 206 -25.62 -9.55 5.40
CA LEU A 206 -24.99 -10.11 6.60
C LEU A 206 -25.81 -11.25 7.20
N ARG A 207 -27.15 -11.15 7.15
CA ARG A 207 -28.05 -12.25 7.55
C ARG A 207 -27.92 -13.46 6.64
N ALA A 208 -27.85 -13.25 5.32
CA ALA A 208 -27.62 -14.32 4.36
C ALA A 208 -26.25 -15.00 4.58
N GLY A 209 -25.26 -14.25 5.05
CA GLY A 209 -23.95 -14.73 5.48
C GLY A 209 -23.89 -15.31 6.89
N GLY A 210 -25.02 -15.53 7.56
CA GLY A 210 -25.09 -16.20 8.87
C GLY A 210 -25.02 -15.28 10.10
N ALA A 211 -24.89 -13.96 9.93
CA ALA A 211 -24.88 -13.03 11.06
C ALA A 211 -26.30 -12.81 11.64
N ARG A 212 -26.42 -12.79 12.97
CA ARG A 212 -27.67 -12.53 13.68
C ARG A 212 -27.76 -11.08 14.11
N VAL A 213 -28.91 -10.43 13.87
CA VAL A 213 -29.17 -9.08 14.40
C VAL A 213 -29.46 -9.18 15.91
N VAL A 214 -28.64 -8.50 16.71
CA VAL A 214 -28.73 -8.46 18.18
C VAL A 214 -29.55 -7.26 18.64
N GLY A 215 -29.49 -6.13 17.93
CA GLY A 215 -30.23 -4.93 18.27
C GLY A 215 -30.27 -3.90 17.15
N ARG A 216 -31.30 -3.04 17.18
CA ARG A 216 -31.40 -1.83 16.36
C ARG A 216 -31.56 -0.64 17.30
N GLU A 217 -30.79 0.41 17.07
CA GLU A 217 -30.74 1.58 17.94
C GLU A 217 -31.44 2.80 17.33
N ALA A 218 -31.69 3.81 18.16
CA ALA A 218 -32.18 5.10 17.68
C ALA A 218 -31.15 5.71 16.70
N GLY A 219 -31.62 6.15 15.54
CA GLY A 219 -30.75 6.64 14.45
C GLY A 219 -30.31 5.57 13.44
N GLY A 220 -30.89 4.36 13.49
CA GLY A 220 -30.78 3.37 12.41
C GLY A 220 -29.59 2.41 12.51
N ALA A 221 -28.71 2.56 13.51
CA ALA A 221 -27.58 1.65 13.69
C ALA A 221 -28.05 0.23 14.07
N VAL A 222 -27.34 -0.77 13.56
CA VAL A 222 -27.66 -2.19 13.71
C VAL A 222 -26.45 -2.94 14.24
N ARG A 223 -26.65 -3.67 15.34
CA ARG A 223 -25.66 -4.57 15.92
C ARG A 223 -25.89 -6.00 15.45
N PHE A 224 -24.82 -6.65 15.05
CA PHE A 224 -24.81 -8.05 14.60
C PHE A 224 -23.88 -8.88 15.47
N GLU A 225 -24.12 -10.18 15.47
CA GLU A 225 -23.27 -11.21 16.08
C GLU A 225 -23.06 -12.29 15.02
N ARG A 226 -21.79 -12.57 14.67
CA ARG A 226 -21.43 -13.69 13.80
C ARG A 226 -21.56 -15.01 14.56
N GLU A 227 -21.55 -16.13 13.85
CA GLU A 227 -21.54 -17.48 14.48
C GLU A 227 -20.34 -17.67 15.44
N SER A 228 -19.22 -16.99 15.18
CA SER A 228 -18.05 -16.95 16.05
C SER A 228 -18.25 -16.19 17.38
N GLY A 229 -19.38 -15.51 17.57
CA GLY A 229 -19.62 -14.61 18.71
C GLY A 229 -19.06 -13.19 18.52
N THR A 230 -18.37 -12.91 17.41
CA THR A 230 -17.84 -11.58 17.11
C THR A 230 -18.97 -10.58 16.87
N GLN A 231 -18.97 -9.46 17.59
CA GLN A 231 -19.97 -8.40 17.43
C GLN A 231 -19.55 -7.39 16.36
N MET A 232 -20.44 -7.08 15.42
CA MET A 232 -20.24 -6.05 14.41
C MET A 232 -21.26 -4.92 14.57
N LEU A 233 -20.91 -3.73 14.09
CA LEU A 233 -21.78 -2.55 14.13
C LEU A 233 -21.87 -1.90 12.74
N LEU A 234 -23.09 -1.76 12.24
CA LEU A 234 -23.43 -1.08 10.98
C LEU A 234 -24.19 0.21 11.28
N PHE A 235 -23.79 1.33 10.70
CA PHE A 235 -24.49 2.60 10.86
C PHE A 235 -24.19 3.56 9.72
N ALA A 236 -25.04 4.57 9.53
CA ALA A 236 -24.79 5.66 8.58
C ALA A 236 -24.38 6.94 9.30
N ASP A 237 -23.45 7.70 8.71
CA ASP A 237 -23.09 9.05 9.14
C ASP A 237 -22.77 9.92 7.92
N ARG A 238 -23.52 11.02 7.76
CA ARG A 238 -23.23 12.11 6.79
C ARG A 238 -22.89 11.62 5.36
N GLY A 239 -23.76 10.77 4.80
CA GLY A 239 -23.62 10.25 3.43
C GLY A 239 -22.81 8.96 3.29
N TYR A 240 -22.17 8.49 4.36
CA TYR A 240 -21.39 7.26 4.36
C TYR A 240 -22.06 6.17 5.20
N LEU A 241 -21.99 4.93 4.71
CA LEU A 241 -22.29 3.72 5.46
C LEU A 241 -20.99 3.18 6.06
N TYR A 242 -21.00 2.86 7.36
CA TYR A 242 -19.85 2.33 8.09
C TYR A 242 -20.16 0.94 8.64
N LEU A 243 -19.22 0.03 8.50
CA LEU A 243 -19.26 -1.30 9.10
C LEU A 243 -17.99 -1.52 9.93
N VAL A 244 -18.18 -1.67 11.25
CA VAL A 244 -17.12 -1.97 12.21
C VAL A 244 -17.04 -3.49 12.37
N VAL A 245 -15.87 -4.04 12.04
CA VAL A 245 -15.58 -5.49 12.06
C VAL A 245 -14.38 -5.72 12.98
N PRO A 246 -14.59 -6.19 14.22
CA PRO A 246 -13.50 -6.64 15.07
C PRO A 246 -12.81 -7.88 14.49
N ASP A 247 -11.53 -8.04 14.81
CA ASP A 247 -10.81 -9.27 14.48
C ASP A 247 -11.43 -10.45 15.26
N SER A 248 -11.36 -11.65 14.67
CA SER A 248 -11.84 -12.85 15.35
C SER A 248 -10.79 -13.25 16.39
N PRO A 249 -11.19 -13.60 17.63
CA PRO A 249 -10.24 -14.11 18.61
C PRO A 249 -9.55 -15.36 18.03
N GLU A 250 -8.22 -15.38 18.02
CA GLU A 250 -7.46 -16.53 17.53
C GLU A 250 -7.87 -17.78 18.32
N GLU A 251 -8.34 -18.81 17.63
CA GLU A 251 -8.48 -20.13 18.26
C GLU A 251 -7.07 -20.63 18.56
N GLU A 252 -6.68 -20.65 19.85
CA GLU A 252 -5.47 -21.31 20.30
C GLU A 252 -5.50 -22.79 19.87
N GLY A 253 -4.77 -23.14 18.80
CA GLY A 253 -4.40 -24.52 18.49
C GLY A 253 -4.93 -25.16 17.21
N GLY A 254 -5.07 -24.42 16.10
CA GLY A 254 -5.24 -25.01 14.77
C GLY A 254 -3.91 -25.05 14.00
N ASP A 255 -3.49 -26.23 13.53
CA ASP A 255 -2.30 -26.44 12.71
C ASP A 255 -2.22 -25.41 11.55
N GLU A 256 -1.05 -24.78 11.36
CA GLU A 256 -0.78 -23.68 10.43
C GLU A 256 -0.92 -24.01 8.91
N GLU A 257 -1.61 -25.09 8.56
CA GLU A 257 -1.84 -25.50 7.17
C GLU A 257 -3.32 -25.54 6.81
N GLU A 258 -4.06 -24.44 6.96
CA GLU A 258 -5.28 -24.28 6.17
C GLU A 258 -5.67 -22.81 5.93
N GLN A 259 -5.93 -22.51 4.65
CA GLN A 259 -6.63 -21.34 4.12
C GLN A 259 -5.83 -20.03 3.98
N ALA A 260 -5.01 -20.00 2.93
CA ALA A 260 -4.48 -18.78 2.30
C ALA A 260 -5.55 -18.01 1.49
N SER A 261 -6.80 -17.95 1.95
CA SER A 261 -7.87 -17.13 1.37
C SER A 261 -8.45 -16.24 2.47
N GLY A 262 -8.12 -14.95 2.41
CA GLY A 262 -8.45 -13.96 3.45
C GLY A 262 -7.30 -12.96 3.63
N ARG A 263 -6.81 -12.37 2.52
CA ARG A 263 -5.50 -11.70 2.47
C ARG A 263 -5.53 -10.17 2.50
N ILE A 264 -6.62 -9.56 2.94
CA ILE A 264 -6.68 -8.10 3.18
C ILE A 264 -6.82 -7.81 4.68
N GLU A 265 -7.64 -8.57 5.42
CA GLU A 265 -7.82 -8.40 6.89
C GLU A 265 -6.52 -8.67 7.66
N LYS A 266 -5.79 -9.75 7.33
CA LYS A 266 -4.50 -10.09 7.98
C LYS A 266 -3.36 -9.07 7.78
N VAL A 267 -3.47 -8.14 6.83
CA VAL A 267 -2.44 -7.11 6.60
C VAL A 267 -2.70 -5.86 7.47
N LEU A 268 -3.92 -5.72 8.01
CA LEU A 268 -4.35 -4.59 8.84
C LEU A 268 -4.52 -4.95 10.32
N ALA A 269 -4.57 -6.23 10.66
CA ALA A 269 -4.66 -6.73 12.03
C ALA A 269 -3.32 -6.54 12.78
N GLN A 270 -3.35 -5.91 13.94
CA GLN A 270 -2.25 -5.90 14.91
C GLN A 270 -2.37 -7.13 15.82
N GLU A 271 -1.25 -7.81 16.09
CA GLU A 271 -1.19 -8.90 17.07
C GLU A 271 -1.27 -8.32 18.49
N GLY A 272 -2.37 -8.59 19.20
CA GLY A 272 -2.34 -8.67 20.67
C GLY A 272 -3.55 -8.12 21.45
N GLY A 273 -4.53 -8.99 21.74
CA GLY A 273 -5.50 -8.78 22.81
C GLY A 273 -6.55 -9.89 22.91
N THR A 274 -6.88 -10.31 24.14
CA THR A 274 -7.85 -11.41 24.44
C THR A 274 -9.21 -10.89 24.89
N GLY A 275 -9.60 -9.67 24.46
CA GLY A 275 -10.84 -9.01 24.88
C GLY A 275 -11.86 -8.90 23.75
N ALA A 276 -13.15 -9.09 24.05
CA ALA A 276 -14.22 -8.76 23.12
C ALA A 276 -14.21 -7.25 22.84
N ALA A 277 -13.91 -6.85 21.60
CA ALA A 277 -13.78 -5.44 21.23
C ALA A 277 -15.12 -4.68 21.39
N GLU A 278 -15.10 -3.55 22.08
CA GLU A 278 -16.27 -2.67 22.21
C GLU A 278 -16.46 -1.83 20.92
N VAL A 279 -17.58 -2.04 20.21
CA VAL A 279 -17.85 -1.38 18.92
C VAL A 279 -18.50 0.00 19.03
N GLU A 280 -19.22 0.31 20.13
CA GLU A 280 -19.90 1.60 20.32
C GLU A 280 -18.95 2.81 20.48
N PRO A 281 -17.81 2.71 21.21
CA PRO A 281 -16.82 3.78 21.26
C PRO A 281 -16.31 4.19 19.86
N ILE A 282 -16.21 3.22 18.93
CA ILE A 282 -15.80 3.48 17.54
C ILE A 282 -16.84 4.32 16.80
N ARG A 283 -18.13 3.97 16.92
CA ARG A 283 -19.21 4.79 16.35
C ARG A 283 -19.21 6.19 16.93
N ALA A 284 -19.10 6.33 18.26
CA ALA A 284 -19.06 7.64 18.91
C ALA A 284 -17.89 8.50 18.41
N ARG A 285 -16.71 7.89 18.22
CA ARG A 285 -15.52 8.55 17.64
C ARG A 285 -15.80 9.05 16.21
N ILE A 286 -16.44 8.23 15.36
CA ILE A 286 -16.76 8.57 13.97
C ILE A 286 -17.84 9.66 13.88
N THR A 287 -18.97 9.47 14.57
CA THR A 287 -20.09 10.42 14.54
C THR A 287 -19.76 11.74 15.24
N GLY A 288 -18.84 11.71 16.21
CA GLY A 288 -18.37 12.89 16.92
C GLY A 288 -17.35 13.73 16.14
N MET A 289 -16.88 13.26 14.97
CA MET A 289 -15.90 13.98 14.18
C MET A 289 -16.45 15.32 13.66
N SER A 290 -15.85 16.41 14.11
CA SER A 290 -15.98 17.74 13.52
C SER A 290 -14.65 18.15 12.89
N GLY A 291 -14.64 18.55 11.62
CA GLY A 291 -13.45 19.07 10.94
C GLY A 291 -12.95 18.18 9.80
N PRO A 292 -11.68 18.31 9.40
CA PRO A 292 -11.14 17.77 8.15
C PRO A 292 -10.77 16.29 8.19
N GLY A 293 -10.87 15.61 9.33
CA GLY A 293 -10.51 14.18 9.44
C GLY A 293 -9.07 13.90 9.00
N LEU A 294 -8.86 12.75 8.35
CA LEU A 294 -7.57 12.36 7.78
C LEU A 294 -7.07 13.33 6.68
N SER A 295 -7.95 14.11 6.04
CA SER A 295 -7.57 14.97 4.89
C SER A 295 -6.56 16.07 5.20
N GLU A 296 -6.51 16.55 6.46
CA GLU A 296 -5.53 17.55 6.94
C GLU A 296 -4.60 16.97 8.02
N GLN A 297 -4.46 15.64 8.07
CA GLN A 297 -3.50 15.01 8.96
C GLN A 297 -2.07 15.50 8.59
N PRO A 298 -1.24 15.92 9.56
CA PRO A 298 0.04 16.58 9.25
C PRO A 298 1.03 15.75 8.43
N LEU A 299 1.21 14.47 8.77
CA LEU A 299 2.06 13.54 8.04
C LEU A 299 1.52 13.28 6.63
N LEU A 300 0.22 13.03 6.46
CA LEU A 300 -0.37 12.86 5.13
C LEU A 300 -0.19 14.12 4.28
N THR A 301 -0.38 15.31 4.86
CA THR A 301 -0.19 16.59 4.17
C THR A 301 1.26 16.77 3.69
N GLU A 302 2.23 16.34 4.50
CA GLU A 302 3.65 16.33 4.15
C GLU A 302 3.97 15.32 3.01
N LEU A 303 3.38 14.12 3.07
CA LEU A 303 3.72 13.01 2.17
C LEU A 303 2.97 13.03 0.84
N ARG A 304 1.77 13.58 0.81
CA ARG A 304 0.90 13.62 -0.37
C ARG A 304 1.58 14.16 -1.64
N PRO A 305 2.37 15.26 -1.63
CA PRO A 305 3.03 15.74 -2.84
C PRO A 305 4.19 14.85 -3.32
N LYS A 306 4.64 13.87 -2.53
CA LYS A 306 5.79 13.00 -2.87
C LYS A 306 5.42 11.80 -3.74
N VAL A 307 4.13 11.46 -3.81
CA VAL A 307 3.62 10.26 -4.50
C VAL A 307 2.58 10.68 -5.53
N GLY A 308 2.62 10.09 -6.72
CA GLY A 308 1.66 10.34 -7.78
C GLY A 308 0.22 9.96 -7.42
N ALA A 309 -0.72 10.34 -8.29
CA ALA A 309 -2.10 9.87 -8.18
C ALA A 309 -2.20 8.36 -8.50
N GLY A 310 -3.16 7.68 -7.87
CA GLY A 310 -3.45 6.28 -8.13
C GLY A 310 -4.96 6.00 -8.04
N ASN A 311 -5.34 4.76 -8.33
CA ASN A 311 -6.70 4.29 -8.18
C ASN A 311 -7.02 3.94 -6.73
N VAL A 312 -6.01 3.41 -6.02
CA VAL A 312 -6.08 3.09 -4.58
C VAL A 312 -4.92 3.73 -3.87
N HIS A 313 -5.17 4.21 -2.66
CA HIS A 313 -4.18 4.83 -1.80
C HIS A 313 -4.04 4.06 -0.49
N LEU A 314 -2.83 4.04 0.04
CA LEU A 314 -2.49 3.50 1.35
C LEU A 314 -1.81 4.59 2.17
N PHE A 315 -2.33 4.87 3.35
CA PHE A 315 -1.69 5.67 4.37
C PHE A 315 -1.44 4.77 5.59
N ALA A 316 -0.26 4.85 6.17
CA ALA A 316 0.03 4.21 7.44
C ALA A 316 0.84 5.14 8.35
N ARG A 317 0.63 5.05 9.64
CA ARG A 317 1.45 5.66 10.69
C ARG A 317 2.19 4.56 11.42
N ALA A 318 3.43 4.84 11.80
CA ALA A 318 4.12 3.98 12.73
C ALA A 318 3.49 4.13 14.12
N GLU A 319 3.43 3.03 14.86
CA GLU A 319 3.11 3.07 16.29
C GLU A 319 4.21 3.81 17.06
N GLU A 320 3.82 4.51 18.11
CA GLU A 320 4.77 5.18 19.00
C GLU A 320 5.48 4.13 19.86
N GLY A 321 6.70 3.74 19.47
CA GLY A 321 7.52 2.76 20.19
C GLY A 321 8.97 2.64 19.68
N GLU A 322 9.85 2.03 20.49
CA GLU A 322 11.28 1.85 20.16
C GLU A 322 11.51 1.04 18.87
N GLU A 323 10.53 0.21 18.47
CA GLU A 323 10.59 -0.64 17.27
C GLU A 323 10.44 0.12 15.94
N SER A 324 9.86 1.32 15.97
CA SER A 324 9.64 2.11 14.74
C SER A 324 10.93 2.62 14.09
N GLU A 325 12.09 2.49 14.75
CA GLU A 325 13.42 2.94 14.33
C GLU A 325 13.53 4.41 13.85
N GLY A 326 12.49 5.25 14.03
CA GLY A 326 12.42 6.61 13.49
C GLY A 326 11.58 6.74 12.22
N ILE A 327 10.95 5.65 11.75
CA ILE A 327 9.90 5.68 10.73
C ILE A 327 8.67 6.37 11.32
N ARG A 328 8.14 7.38 10.63
CA ARG A 328 6.91 8.08 11.03
C ARG A 328 5.66 7.49 10.38
N GLY A 329 5.80 6.91 9.20
CA GLY A 329 4.69 6.32 8.45
C GLY A 329 4.96 6.18 6.95
N LEU A 330 3.91 5.90 6.21
CA LEU A 330 3.91 5.55 4.81
C LEU A 330 2.78 6.27 4.07
N TRP A 331 3.05 6.68 2.84
CA TRP A 331 2.02 7.06 1.87
C TRP A 331 2.29 6.36 0.55
N ALA A 332 1.29 5.74 -0.05
CA ALA A 332 1.44 5.01 -1.30
C ALA A 332 0.20 5.11 -2.19
N ALA A 333 0.41 4.95 -3.49
CA ALA A 333 -0.64 4.94 -4.51
C ALA A 333 -0.41 3.80 -5.50
N LEU A 334 -1.44 2.98 -5.69
CA LEU A 334 -1.51 1.94 -6.71
C LEU A 334 -2.28 2.48 -7.92
N ARG A 335 -1.60 2.60 -9.05
CA ARG A 335 -2.17 2.95 -10.35
C ARG A 335 -2.29 1.69 -11.21
N VAL A 336 -3.47 1.45 -11.75
CA VAL A 336 -3.78 0.33 -12.62
C VAL A 336 -4.29 0.84 -13.96
N GLU A 337 -3.59 0.44 -15.00
CA GLU A 337 -3.94 0.65 -16.40
C GLU A 337 -4.10 -0.72 -17.08
N GLU A 338 -4.46 -0.72 -18.37
CA GLU A 338 -4.74 -1.97 -19.08
C GLU A 338 -3.55 -2.94 -19.05
N GLY A 339 -3.64 -3.97 -18.21
CA GLY A 339 -2.60 -4.99 -18.06
C GLY A 339 -1.35 -4.52 -17.29
N LYS A 340 -1.35 -3.35 -16.65
CA LYS A 340 -0.21 -2.87 -15.86
C LYS A 340 -0.67 -2.32 -14.52
N ALA A 341 -0.05 -2.78 -13.44
CA ALA A 341 -0.18 -2.19 -12.11
C ALA A 341 1.15 -1.59 -11.68
N GLU A 342 1.12 -0.37 -11.17
CA GLU A 342 2.27 0.36 -10.63
C GLU A 342 1.94 0.89 -9.24
N LEU A 343 2.77 0.54 -8.28
CA LEU A 343 2.72 1.05 -6.93
C LEU A 343 3.89 2.01 -6.75
N GLU A 344 3.60 3.25 -6.36
CA GLU A 344 4.61 4.20 -5.89
C GLU A 344 4.30 4.56 -4.44
N GLY A 345 5.32 4.72 -3.61
CA GLY A 345 5.12 5.30 -2.30
C GLY A 345 6.37 5.84 -1.64
N TRP A 346 6.15 6.44 -0.49
CA TRP A 346 7.13 7.10 0.33
C TRP A 346 7.02 6.64 1.78
N VAL A 347 8.14 6.17 2.34
CA VAL A 347 8.32 5.91 3.76
C VAL A 347 8.92 7.16 4.39
N ALA A 348 8.26 7.75 5.38
CA ALA A 348 8.76 8.89 6.13
C ALA A 348 9.65 8.44 7.28
N SER A 349 10.80 9.09 7.46
CA SER A 349 11.70 8.79 8.57
C SER A 349 12.37 10.05 9.11
N ASP A 350 12.48 10.14 10.44
CA ASP A 350 13.23 11.18 11.14
C ASP A 350 14.74 10.91 11.14
N LYS A 351 15.13 9.65 10.94
CA LYS A 351 16.51 9.25 10.73
C LYS A 351 16.78 9.11 9.24
N SER A 352 17.97 9.51 8.81
CA SER A 352 18.41 9.22 7.45
C SER A 352 18.44 7.71 7.23
N LEU A 353 17.64 7.24 6.28
CA LEU A 353 17.74 5.86 5.83
C LEU A 353 19.13 5.66 5.21
N PHE A 354 19.81 4.60 5.65
CA PHE A 354 21.21 4.30 5.29
C PHE A 354 22.25 5.33 5.78
N ALA A 355 21.90 6.13 6.79
CA ALA A 355 22.80 7.10 7.44
C ALA A 355 23.48 8.06 6.44
N GLY A 356 22.80 8.42 5.35
CA GLY A 356 23.29 9.32 4.30
C GLY A 356 24.40 8.73 3.42
N LYS A 357 24.68 7.43 3.54
CA LYS A 357 25.64 6.71 2.70
C LYS A 357 24.90 5.97 1.61
N SER A 358 25.29 6.17 0.36
CA SER A 358 24.92 5.24 -0.71
C SER A 358 25.74 3.96 -0.58
N GLY A 359 25.08 2.82 -0.78
CA GLY A 359 25.81 1.58 -0.99
C GLY A 359 26.68 1.66 -2.25
N PRO A 360 27.74 0.86 -2.36
CA PRO A 360 28.56 0.78 -3.56
C PRO A 360 27.81 0.22 -4.77
N GLY A 361 28.28 0.55 -5.97
CA GLY A 361 27.71 0.05 -7.23
C GLY A 361 28.09 -1.39 -7.56
N SER A 362 27.26 -2.04 -8.38
CA SER A 362 27.52 -3.38 -8.89
C SER A 362 28.44 -3.36 -10.11
N GLU A 363 29.59 -4.02 -10.03
CA GLU A 363 30.44 -4.23 -11.22
C GLU A 363 29.87 -5.28 -12.15
N LEU A 364 29.16 -6.29 -11.63
CA LEU A 364 28.49 -7.32 -12.42
C LEU A 364 27.46 -6.70 -13.39
N LEU A 365 26.72 -5.67 -12.97
CA LEU A 365 25.77 -4.98 -13.84
C LEU A 365 26.44 -4.19 -14.96
N GLY A 366 27.64 -3.63 -14.74
CA GLY A 366 28.36 -2.86 -15.76
C GLY A 366 28.82 -3.70 -16.95
N LYS A 367 28.95 -5.03 -16.78
CA LYS A 367 29.28 -5.96 -17.87
C LYS A 367 28.72 -7.35 -17.62
N ALA A 368 27.49 -7.58 -18.07
CA ALA A 368 26.82 -8.88 -17.99
C ALA A 368 26.19 -9.30 -19.33
N PRO A 369 25.96 -10.60 -19.54
CA PRO A 369 25.13 -11.09 -20.63
C PRO A 369 23.74 -10.46 -20.62
N ALA A 370 23.19 -10.18 -21.80
CA ALA A 370 21.84 -9.64 -21.92
C ALA A 370 20.77 -10.69 -21.63
N GLY A 371 19.59 -10.21 -21.21
CA GLY A 371 18.38 -11.01 -21.05
C GLY A 371 18.38 -11.98 -19.86
N PRO A 372 18.77 -11.56 -18.64
CA PRO A 372 18.44 -12.35 -17.45
C PRO A 372 16.92 -12.49 -17.29
N ILE A 373 16.48 -13.62 -16.76
CA ILE A 373 15.08 -13.87 -16.37
C ILE A 373 14.78 -13.34 -14.96
N ALA A 374 15.81 -13.07 -14.17
CA ALA A 374 15.69 -12.37 -12.90
C ALA A 374 16.98 -11.61 -12.58
N ALA A 375 16.83 -10.47 -11.92
CA ALA A 375 17.95 -9.70 -11.39
C ALA A 375 17.59 -9.20 -9.98
N LEU A 376 18.55 -9.23 -9.08
CA LEU A 376 18.47 -8.63 -7.75
C LEU A 376 19.76 -7.83 -7.54
N MET A 377 19.62 -6.60 -7.07
CA MET A 377 20.71 -5.77 -6.61
C MET A 377 20.35 -5.21 -5.24
N VAL A 378 21.25 -5.40 -4.28
CA VAL A 378 21.18 -4.77 -2.97
C VAL A 378 22.40 -3.88 -2.86
N SER A 379 22.17 -2.58 -2.70
CA SER A 379 23.22 -1.59 -2.50
C SER A 379 22.88 -0.76 -1.28
N MET A 380 23.35 -1.22 -0.11
CA MET A 380 23.09 -0.58 1.17
C MET A 380 24.27 -0.78 2.14
N PRO A 381 24.43 0.05 3.18
CA PRO A 381 25.48 -0.14 4.17
C PRO A 381 25.39 -1.54 4.84
N PRO A 382 26.52 -2.20 5.17
CA PRO A 382 26.52 -3.54 5.78
C PRO A 382 25.72 -3.62 7.09
N GLU A 383 25.73 -2.55 7.88
CA GLU A 383 24.97 -2.43 9.13
C GLU A 383 23.46 -2.51 8.86
N GLU A 384 22.98 -1.83 7.83
CA GLU A 384 21.56 -1.84 7.42
C GLU A 384 21.16 -3.16 6.78
N MET A 385 22.05 -3.77 5.99
CA MET A 385 21.85 -5.13 5.46
C MET A 385 21.72 -6.15 6.60
N THR A 386 22.53 -6.00 7.64
CA THR A 386 22.45 -6.84 8.85
C THR A 386 21.12 -6.63 9.56
N LYS A 387 20.67 -5.37 9.77
CA LYS A 387 19.35 -5.10 10.34
C LYS A 387 18.21 -5.66 9.49
N LEU A 388 18.31 -5.62 8.17
CA LEU A 388 17.27 -6.16 7.29
C LEU A 388 17.12 -7.68 7.45
N VAL A 389 18.26 -8.39 7.52
CA VAL A 389 18.26 -9.85 7.65
C VAL A 389 17.91 -10.30 9.06
N PHE A 390 18.50 -9.68 10.08
CA PHE A 390 18.40 -10.13 11.47
C PHE A 390 17.35 -9.36 12.27
N GLY A 391 17.04 -8.12 11.91
CA GLY A 391 16.36 -7.18 12.80
C GLY A 391 17.36 -6.34 13.61
N ALA A 392 16.83 -5.31 14.27
CA ALA A 392 17.60 -4.39 15.09
C ALA A 392 18.36 -5.14 16.21
N PRO A 393 19.56 -4.68 16.61
CA PRO A 393 20.26 -5.24 17.77
C PRO A 393 19.36 -5.26 19.00
N GLY A 394 19.21 -6.44 19.63
CA GLY A 394 18.37 -6.63 20.83
C GLY A 394 16.87 -6.79 20.57
N SER A 395 16.39 -6.78 19.31
CA SER A 395 14.98 -7.02 19.00
C SER A 395 14.59 -8.49 19.11
N GLU A 396 13.33 -8.78 19.46
CA GLU A 396 12.79 -10.14 19.46
C GLU A 396 12.91 -10.80 18.08
N ARG A 397 12.70 -10.03 17.01
CA ARG A 397 12.91 -10.49 15.63
C ARG A 397 14.33 -11.03 15.43
N ARG A 398 15.34 -10.38 16.01
CA ARG A 398 16.74 -10.83 15.94
C ARG A 398 16.97 -12.12 16.70
N GLU A 399 16.40 -12.26 17.88
CA GLU A 399 16.49 -13.50 18.63
C GLU A 399 15.83 -14.67 17.87
N ARG A 400 14.60 -14.48 17.38
CA ARG A 400 13.88 -15.49 16.58
C ARG A 400 14.64 -15.86 15.30
N THR A 401 15.22 -14.88 14.62
CA THR A 401 15.98 -15.11 13.38
C THR A 401 17.28 -15.88 13.64
N LEU A 402 18.02 -15.52 14.69
CA LEU A 402 19.25 -16.21 15.07
C LEU A 402 18.99 -17.67 15.50
N LEU A 403 17.88 -17.94 16.19
CA LEU A 403 17.46 -19.30 16.52
C LEU A 403 17.17 -20.13 15.25
N ARG A 404 16.39 -19.58 14.31
CA ARG A 404 16.09 -20.25 13.03
C ARG A 404 17.36 -20.54 12.22
N LEU A 405 18.33 -19.62 12.24
CA LEU A 405 19.60 -19.79 11.55
C LEU A 405 20.48 -20.85 12.21
N LYS A 406 20.45 -20.94 13.55
CA LYS A 406 21.13 -22.01 14.30
C LYS A 406 20.64 -23.38 13.89
N ASP A 407 19.33 -23.55 13.71
CA ASP A 407 18.73 -24.80 13.23
C ASP A 407 19.14 -25.15 11.78
N GLN A 408 19.53 -24.15 10.99
CA GLN A 408 20.09 -24.30 9.65
C GLN A 408 21.63 -24.43 9.62
N GLY A 409 22.25 -24.58 10.79
CA GLY A 409 23.68 -24.75 10.98
C GLY A 409 24.49 -23.45 10.84
N PHE A 410 23.89 -22.30 11.17
CA PHE A 410 24.59 -21.02 11.27
C PHE A 410 24.61 -20.56 12.74
N ASP A 411 25.77 -20.48 13.36
CA ASP A 411 25.87 -19.84 14.68
C ASP A 411 25.86 -18.31 14.56
N ALA A 412 25.48 -17.61 15.64
CA ALA A 412 25.36 -16.16 15.63
C ALA A 412 26.71 -15.46 15.36
N ALA A 413 27.80 -16.01 15.92
CA ALA A 413 29.14 -15.43 15.80
C ALA A 413 29.68 -15.50 14.36
N GLY A 414 29.60 -16.65 13.69
CA GLY A 414 30.02 -16.80 12.31
C GLY A 414 29.14 -16.02 11.34
N THR A 415 27.88 -15.80 11.70
CA THR A 415 26.96 -15.00 10.91
C THR A 415 27.29 -13.50 10.97
N ASP A 416 27.51 -12.95 12.16
CA ASP A 416 27.95 -11.55 12.33
C ASP A 416 29.32 -11.32 11.66
N GLU A 417 30.23 -12.30 11.74
CA GLU A 417 31.53 -12.21 11.09
C GLU A 417 31.42 -12.18 9.56
N LEU A 418 30.56 -13.03 8.98
CA LEU A 418 30.32 -13.09 7.54
C LEU A 418 29.66 -11.81 7.02
N LEU A 419 28.69 -11.25 7.74
CA LEU A 419 28.05 -9.99 7.38
C LEU A 419 29.00 -8.81 7.51
N GLY A 420 29.80 -8.78 8.58
CA GLY A 420 30.86 -7.79 8.77
C GLY A 420 32.00 -7.91 7.75
N ALA A 421 32.03 -8.99 6.95
CA ALA A 421 32.95 -9.15 5.83
C ALA A 421 32.38 -8.56 4.52
N LEU A 422 31.08 -8.26 4.44
CA LEU A 422 30.45 -7.68 3.27
C LEU A 422 30.66 -6.16 3.22
N ARG A 423 30.79 -5.64 2.00
CA ARG A 423 30.92 -4.20 1.71
C ARG A 423 29.56 -3.51 1.52
N GLY A 424 28.50 -4.28 1.26
CA GLY A 424 27.13 -3.77 1.12
C GLY A 424 26.58 -3.72 -0.30
N ASP A 425 27.39 -4.07 -1.31
CA ASP A 425 26.94 -4.35 -2.67
C ASP A 425 26.79 -5.86 -2.90
N MET A 426 25.59 -6.29 -3.26
CA MET A 426 25.29 -7.65 -3.70
C MET A 426 24.50 -7.61 -5.00
N THR A 427 24.79 -8.51 -5.92
CA THR A 427 24.06 -8.64 -7.19
C THR A 427 23.90 -10.10 -7.55
N LEU A 428 22.70 -10.49 -7.96
CA LEU A 428 22.36 -11.80 -8.47
C LEU A 428 21.66 -11.64 -9.82
N LEU A 429 22.13 -12.39 -10.82
CA LEU A 429 21.52 -12.49 -12.15
C LEU A 429 21.23 -13.95 -12.45
N ALA A 430 20.01 -14.24 -12.89
CA ALA A 430 19.61 -15.58 -13.29
C ALA A 430 19.28 -15.64 -14.79
N TYR A 431 19.81 -16.65 -15.46
CA TYR A 431 19.59 -16.93 -16.87
C TYR A 431 19.06 -18.34 -17.02
N PHE A 432 18.13 -18.55 -17.95
CA PHE A 432 17.58 -19.86 -18.23
C PHE A 432 18.28 -20.50 -19.43
N ASP A 433 18.53 -21.81 -19.37
CA ASP A 433 19.05 -22.61 -20.48
C ASP A 433 17.99 -23.61 -20.94
N ALA A 434 17.22 -23.21 -21.94
CA ALA A 434 16.17 -24.03 -22.51
C ALA A 434 16.71 -25.28 -23.23
N VAL A 435 17.89 -25.20 -23.86
CA VAL A 435 18.48 -26.34 -24.57
C VAL A 435 18.85 -27.43 -23.57
N ALA A 436 19.53 -27.07 -22.47
CA ALA A 436 19.85 -28.01 -21.41
C ALA A 436 18.60 -28.53 -20.69
N PHE A 437 17.61 -27.68 -20.46
CA PHE A 437 16.32 -28.07 -19.88
C PHE A 437 15.62 -29.14 -20.72
N TYR A 438 15.41 -28.93 -22.03
CA TYR A 438 14.74 -29.91 -22.89
C TYR A 438 15.55 -31.19 -23.07
N ARG A 439 16.88 -31.07 -23.17
CA ARG A 439 17.76 -32.25 -23.26
C ARG A 439 17.57 -33.14 -22.03
N ASN A 440 17.57 -32.56 -20.83
CA ASN A 440 17.44 -33.31 -19.58
C ASN A 440 16.00 -33.80 -19.35
N PHE A 441 15.00 -33.07 -19.82
CA PHE A 441 13.62 -33.50 -19.78
C PHE A 441 13.41 -34.85 -20.52
N PHE A 442 14.10 -35.07 -21.64
CA PHE A 442 13.96 -36.33 -22.39
C PHE A 442 14.98 -37.41 -22.03
N LEU A 443 16.23 -37.02 -21.75
CA LEU A 443 17.32 -37.97 -21.46
C LEU A 443 17.42 -38.34 -19.98
N GLY A 444 16.82 -37.55 -19.09
CA GLY A 444 16.76 -37.80 -17.64
C GLY A 444 15.48 -38.54 -17.22
N ASN A 445 15.04 -38.30 -15.99
CA ASN A 445 13.88 -38.99 -15.38
C ASN A 445 12.51 -38.49 -15.87
N ARG A 446 12.44 -37.77 -17.00
CA ARG A 446 11.21 -37.11 -17.50
C ARG A 446 10.54 -36.17 -16.51
N ARG A 447 11.34 -35.59 -15.60
CA ARG A 447 10.90 -34.54 -14.67
C ARG A 447 11.49 -33.20 -15.11
N PRO A 448 10.72 -32.10 -15.00
CA PRO A 448 11.26 -30.77 -15.26
C PRO A 448 12.37 -30.45 -14.25
N GLU A 449 13.58 -30.24 -14.75
CA GLU A 449 14.71 -29.78 -13.93
C GLU A 449 15.22 -28.46 -14.51
N PRO A 450 15.00 -27.32 -13.84
CA PRO A 450 15.46 -26.03 -14.35
C PRO A 450 16.98 -26.04 -14.54
N ARG A 451 17.42 -25.63 -15.73
CA ARG A 451 18.83 -25.47 -16.09
C ARG A 451 19.07 -24.03 -16.46
N GLY A 452 20.27 -23.53 -16.16
CA GLY A 452 20.56 -22.12 -16.32
C GLY A 452 21.87 -21.72 -15.68
N THR A 453 22.14 -20.42 -15.72
CA THR A 453 23.33 -19.83 -15.13
C THR A 453 22.92 -18.81 -14.08
N LEU A 454 23.51 -18.91 -12.91
CA LEU A 454 23.42 -17.95 -11.82
C LEU A 454 24.77 -17.24 -11.71
N LEU A 455 24.74 -15.92 -11.90
CA LEU A 455 25.88 -15.06 -11.64
C LEU A 455 25.59 -14.29 -10.35
N PHE A 456 26.45 -14.43 -9.36
CA PHE A 456 26.35 -13.67 -8.13
C PHE A 456 27.66 -12.94 -7.84
N GLN A 457 27.55 -11.74 -7.29
CA GLN A 457 28.70 -10.96 -6.86
C GLN A 457 28.37 -10.25 -5.55
N ALA A 458 29.32 -10.24 -4.63
CA ALA A 458 29.26 -9.43 -3.42
C ALA A 458 30.60 -8.75 -3.18
N GLY A 459 30.58 -7.44 -2.88
CA GLY A 459 31.77 -6.73 -2.42
C GLY A 459 32.14 -7.15 -1.01
N LEU A 460 33.45 -7.25 -0.75
CA LEU A 460 34.02 -7.65 0.54
C LEU A 460 34.89 -6.55 1.12
N VAL A 461 34.89 -6.44 2.44
CA VAL A 461 35.91 -5.73 3.21
C VAL A 461 36.97 -6.67 3.78
N ARG A 462 36.63 -7.96 3.94
CA ARG A 462 37.53 -9.03 4.37
C ARG A 462 37.20 -10.32 3.60
N ALA A 463 38.22 -11.01 3.10
CA ALA A 463 38.03 -12.20 2.28
C ALA A 463 38.07 -13.50 3.10
N GLU A 464 38.84 -13.49 4.18
CA GLU A 464 39.15 -14.66 5.00
C GLU A 464 37.89 -15.30 5.60
N PRO A 465 36.97 -14.55 6.25
CA PRO A 465 35.78 -15.18 6.86
C PRO A 465 34.87 -15.83 5.81
N VAL A 466 34.78 -15.22 4.63
CA VAL A 466 33.97 -15.75 3.52
C VAL A 466 34.57 -17.03 2.97
N LEU A 467 35.90 -17.08 2.81
CA LEU A 467 36.58 -18.27 2.33
C LEU A 467 36.51 -19.43 3.33
N GLU A 468 36.69 -19.13 4.62
CA GLU A 468 36.54 -20.11 5.71
C GLU A 468 35.12 -20.66 5.75
N TRP A 469 34.11 -19.79 5.68
CA TRP A 469 32.71 -20.20 5.63
C TRP A 469 32.40 -21.06 4.40
N LEU A 470 32.81 -20.63 3.19
CA LEU A 470 32.57 -21.37 1.95
C LEU A 470 33.20 -22.77 1.99
N THR A 471 34.47 -22.86 2.39
CA THR A 471 35.17 -24.15 2.46
C THR A 471 34.64 -25.03 3.60
N GLY A 472 34.25 -24.45 4.73
CA GLY A 472 33.56 -25.14 5.81
C GLY A 472 32.25 -25.77 5.35
N ARG A 473 31.39 -24.99 4.68
CA ARG A 473 30.10 -25.46 4.15
C ARG A 473 30.25 -26.59 3.12
N LEU A 474 31.24 -26.50 2.23
CA LEU A 474 31.51 -27.56 1.26
C LEU A 474 31.96 -28.85 1.96
N LYS A 475 32.80 -28.75 2.99
CA LYS A 475 33.23 -29.91 3.79
C LYS A 475 32.09 -30.54 4.58
N GLU A 476 31.28 -29.74 5.27
CA GLU A 476 30.11 -30.20 6.04
C GLU A 476 29.14 -30.99 5.18
N ARG A 477 28.90 -30.55 3.94
CA ARG A 477 28.02 -31.22 2.99
C ARG A 477 28.66 -32.43 2.29
N GLY A 478 29.93 -32.72 2.58
CA GLY A 478 30.68 -33.76 1.85
C GLY A 478 30.82 -33.48 0.35
N GLN A 479 30.68 -32.21 -0.06
CA GLN A 479 30.65 -31.80 -1.45
C GLN A 479 32.08 -31.78 -2.02
N PRO A 480 32.41 -32.52 -3.09
CA PRO A 480 33.75 -32.47 -3.68
C PRO A 480 34.06 -31.10 -4.27
N TYR A 481 35.24 -30.55 -4.00
CA TYR A 481 35.70 -29.28 -4.57
C TYR A 481 37.20 -29.24 -4.80
N GLU A 482 37.63 -28.46 -5.78
CA GLU A 482 39.02 -28.17 -6.10
C GLU A 482 39.35 -26.74 -5.67
N VAL A 483 40.50 -26.54 -5.04
CA VAL A 483 41.01 -25.21 -4.64
C VAL A 483 42.16 -24.82 -5.55
N LEU A 484 42.01 -23.69 -6.25
CA LEU A 484 43.01 -23.10 -7.12
C LEU A 484 43.44 -21.75 -6.53
N LYS A 485 44.60 -21.73 -5.86
CA LYS A 485 45.18 -20.50 -5.31
C LYS A 485 45.88 -19.71 -6.43
N GLY A 486 45.35 -18.54 -6.76
CA GLY A 486 45.99 -17.56 -7.63
C GLY A 486 46.75 -16.49 -6.83
N ALA A 487 47.43 -15.59 -7.54
CA ALA A 487 48.12 -14.46 -6.92
C ALA A 487 47.13 -13.47 -6.27
N ASP A 488 46.00 -13.19 -6.94
CA ASP A 488 45.05 -12.13 -6.53
C ASP A 488 43.69 -12.66 -6.06
N ALA A 489 43.42 -13.95 -6.25
CA ALA A 489 42.16 -14.58 -5.86
C ALA A 489 42.30 -16.08 -5.62
N THR A 490 41.49 -16.60 -4.71
CA THR A 490 41.28 -18.05 -4.52
C THR A 490 40.05 -18.48 -5.29
N ARG A 491 40.20 -19.50 -6.15
CA ARG A 491 39.11 -20.10 -6.91
C ARG A 491 38.75 -21.46 -6.33
N LEU A 492 37.45 -21.70 -6.14
CA LEU A 492 36.90 -22.96 -5.68
C LEU A 492 35.98 -23.51 -6.76
N ARG A 493 36.29 -24.69 -7.29
CA ARG A 493 35.46 -25.35 -8.30
C ARG A 493 34.75 -26.55 -7.70
N THR A 494 33.46 -26.66 -7.96
CA THR A 494 32.64 -27.78 -7.52
C THR A 494 31.53 -28.06 -8.55
N ARG A 495 30.67 -29.03 -8.26
CA ARG A 495 29.45 -29.27 -9.03
C ARG A 495 28.24 -29.35 -8.11
N VAL A 496 27.19 -28.60 -8.44
CA VAL A 496 25.92 -28.64 -7.71
C VAL A 496 24.83 -29.02 -8.72
N MET A 497 24.04 -30.04 -8.43
CA MET A 497 23.00 -30.55 -9.35
C MET A 497 23.54 -30.84 -10.77
N ASP A 498 24.73 -31.44 -10.84
CA ASP A 498 25.48 -31.68 -12.08
C ASP A 498 25.80 -30.44 -12.91
N GLN A 499 25.77 -29.25 -12.32
CA GLN A 499 26.21 -28.01 -12.97
C GLN A 499 27.53 -27.54 -12.37
N PRO A 500 28.49 -27.07 -13.19
CA PRO A 500 29.72 -26.52 -12.66
C PRO A 500 29.42 -25.27 -11.84
N VAL A 501 30.05 -25.15 -10.68
CA VAL A 501 30.01 -23.93 -9.86
C VAL A 501 31.43 -23.51 -9.56
N GLU A 502 31.76 -22.27 -9.86
CA GLU A 502 33.03 -21.64 -9.54
C GLU A 502 32.79 -20.46 -8.59
N PHE A 503 33.39 -20.52 -7.40
CA PHE A 503 33.50 -19.39 -6.50
C PHE A 503 34.88 -18.76 -6.68
N THR A 504 34.94 -17.45 -6.85
CA THR A 504 36.17 -16.67 -6.91
C THR A 504 36.15 -15.66 -5.77
N VAL A 505 37.11 -15.78 -4.85
CA VAL A 505 37.26 -14.90 -3.69
C VAL A 505 38.56 -14.11 -3.85
N SER A 506 38.45 -12.82 -4.14
CA SER A 506 39.56 -11.84 -4.07
C SER A 506 39.53 -11.11 -2.73
N ALA A 507 40.51 -10.21 -2.51
CA ALA A 507 40.59 -9.41 -1.30
C ALA A 507 39.33 -8.56 -1.04
N ASP A 508 38.65 -8.12 -2.09
CA ASP A 508 37.55 -7.15 -2.06
C ASP A 508 36.24 -7.68 -2.64
N ARG A 509 36.18 -8.97 -3.01
CA ARG A 509 35.01 -9.52 -3.72
C ARG A 509 34.86 -11.03 -3.65
N LEU A 510 33.60 -11.45 -3.56
CA LEU A 510 33.13 -12.79 -3.89
C LEU A 510 32.40 -12.74 -5.23
N SER A 511 32.77 -13.60 -6.17
CA SER A 511 32.02 -13.85 -7.40
C SER A 511 31.67 -15.33 -7.49
N VAL A 512 30.44 -15.64 -7.88
CA VAL A 512 29.95 -17.01 -8.06
C VAL A 512 29.37 -17.14 -9.45
N ASN A 513 29.86 -18.13 -10.18
CA ASN A 513 29.33 -18.53 -11.47
C ASN A 513 28.87 -19.98 -11.35
N GLY A 514 27.55 -20.18 -11.28
CA GLY A 514 26.95 -21.51 -11.22
C GLY A 514 26.15 -21.79 -12.49
N GLY A 515 26.53 -22.83 -13.24
CA GLY A 515 25.92 -23.16 -14.52
C GLY A 515 26.90 -23.07 -15.68
N GLU A 516 26.39 -23.31 -16.89
CA GLU A 516 27.20 -23.28 -18.10
C GLU A 516 27.62 -21.86 -18.50
N SER A 517 28.66 -21.75 -19.33
CA SER A 517 29.17 -20.47 -19.80
C SER A 517 28.16 -19.74 -20.70
N LEU A 518 27.92 -18.47 -20.40
CA LEU A 518 27.05 -17.59 -21.19
C LEU A 518 27.79 -16.87 -22.33
N GLY A 519 29.02 -17.26 -22.68
CA GLY A 519 29.88 -16.53 -23.62
C GLY A 519 29.32 -16.35 -25.04
N ALA A 520 28.29 -17.12 -25.43
CA ALA A 520 27.59 -16.94 -26.69
C ALA A 520 26.56 -15.79 -26.68
N ARG A 521 26.16 -15.32 -25.48
CA ARG A 521 25.21 -14.22 -25.33
C ARG A 521 25.92 -12.87 -25.49
N PRO A 522 25.30 -11.88 -26.17
CA PRO A 522 25.85 -10.54 -26.21
C PRO A 522 25.93 -9.99 -24.78
N SER A 523 27.06 -9.37 -24.44
CA SER A 523 27.29 -8.77 -23.13
C SER A 523 27.44 -7.25 -23.28
N GLY A 524 26.95 -6.51 -22.30
CA GLY A 524 26.97 -5.05 -22.29
C GLY A 524 26.73 -4.51 -20.88
N ASP A 525 26.50 -3.20 -20.79
CA ASP A 525 26.09 -2.57 -19.54
C ASP A 525 24.61 -2.90 -19.28
N LEU A 526 24.40 -3.93 -18.47
CA LEU A 526 23.07 -4.40 -18.07
C LEU A 526 22.40 -3.41 -17.11
N GLY A 527 23.18 -2.69 -16.30
CA GLY A 527 22.66 -1.64 -15.43
C GLY A 527 21.94 -0.55 -16.23
N VAL A 528 22.57 -0.07 -17.30
CA VAL A 528 21.95 0.91 -18.23
C VAL A 528 20.67 0.34 -18.84
N ALA A 529 20.70 -0.89 -19.35
CA ALA A 529 19.53 -1.51 -19.97
C ALA A 529 18.35 -1.69 -18.98
N LEU A 530 18.64 -2.02 -17.71
CA LEU A 530 17.61 -2.14 -16.66
C LEU A 530 17.03 -0.77 -16.28
N ARG A 531 17.86 0.28 -16.22
CA ARG A 531 17.40 1.66 -16.00
C ARG A 531 16.52 2.19 -17.11
N GLU A 532 16.90 1.96 -18.37
CA GLU A 532 16.10 2.34 -19.52
C GLU A 532 14.73 1.63 -19.50
N ARG A 533 14.69 0.37 -19.04
CA ARG A 533 13.46 -0.42 -18.96
C ARG A 533 12.51 0.02 -17.84
N TYR A 534 13.03 0.20 -16.62
CA TYR A 534 12.20 0.41 -15.43
C TYR A 534 12.11 1.87 -14.99
N GLY A 535 13.00 2.73 -15.50
CA GLY A 535 13.02 4.14 -15.19
C GLY A 535 13.34 4.45 -13.73
N GLY A 536 13.51 5.75 -13.44
CA GLY A 536 14.15 6.19 -12.20
C GLY A 536 15.55 5.58 -12.05
N ASN A 537 16.25 5.92 -10.98
CA ASN A 537 17.62 5.45 -10.77
C ASN A 537 17.67 3.96 -10.33
N ALA A 538 16.73 3.13 -10.78
CA ALA A 538 16.68 1.71 -10.44
C ALA A 538 18.01 1.01 -10.79
N PHE A 539 18.44 0.06 -9.99
CA PHE A 539 19.72 -0.62 -10.18
C PHE A 539 20.95 0.32 -10.15
N GLU A 540 20.86 1.50 -9.54
CA GLU A 540 22.00 2.38 -9.21
C GLU A 540 22.54 2.13 -7.78
N PRO A 541 23.79 2.54 -7.48
CA PRO A 541 24.31 2.55 -6.11
C PRO A 541 23.34 3.24 -5.13
N GLY A 542 23.11 2.62 -3.98
CA GLY A 542 22.13 3.07 -2.98
C GLY A 542 20.73 2.51 -3.13
N HIS A 543 20.43 1.78 -4.21
CA HIS A 543 19.12 1.16 -4.41
C HIS A 543 19.09 -0.31 -3.97
N VAL A 544 17.89 -0.76 -3.61
CA VAL A 544 17.52 -2.18 -3.54
C VAL A 544 16.50 -2.43 -4.64
N SER A 545 16.93 -3.08 -5.72
CA SER A 545 16.11 -3.30 -6.91
C SER A 545 16.06 -4.78 -7.27
N ALA A 546 14.88 -5.28 -7.64
CA ALA A 546 14.73 -6.64 -8.11
C ALA A 546 13.72 -6.73 -9.26
N MET A 547 13.91 -7.69 -10.14
CA MET A 547 12.99 -7.99 -11.23
C MET A 547 12.93 -9.48 -11.52
N VAL A 548 11.76 -9.92 -12.00
CA VAL A 548 11.52 -11.24 -12.57
C VAL A 548 10.79 -11.05 -13.90
N ASP A 549 11.30 -11.70 -14.96
CA ASP A 549 10.80 -11.60 -16.32
C ASP A 549 10.36 -12.97 -16.84
N VAL A 550 9.07 -13.27 -16.66
CA VAL A 550 8.42 -14.50 -17.11
C VAL A 550 8.25 -14.49 -18.63
N GLY A 551 8.05 -13.32 -19.22
CA GLY A 551 8.03 -13.12 -20.67
C GLY A 551 9.33 -13.58 -21.31
N ARG A 552 10.47 -13.17 -20.73
CA ARG A 552 11.80 -13.62 -21.15
C ARG A 552 11.97 -15.12 -20.99
N LEU A 553 11.55 -15.71 -19.87
CA LEU A 553 11.59 -17.16 -19.67
C LEU A 553 10.81 -17.92 -20.77
N ARG A 554 9.61 -17.44 -21.12
CA ARG A 554 8.79 -18.01 -22.21
C ARG A 554 9.49 -17.89 -23.56
N ALA A 555 10.03 -16.72 -23.87
CA ALA A 555 10.81 -16.52 -25.10
C ALA A 555 12.02 -17.46 -25.19
N GLU A 556 12.73 -17.68 -24.08
CA GLU A 556 13.85 -18.63 -24.00
C GLU A 556 13.39 -20.08 -24.20
N LEU A 557 12.26 -20.47 -23.61
CA LEU A 557 11.65 -21.80 -23.80
C LEU A 557 11.18 -22.06 -25.24
N ASP A 558 10.82 -21.00 -25.97
CA ASP A 558 10.37 -21.09 -27.36
C ASP A 558 11.47 -20.97 -28.42
N ALA A 559 12.64 -20.45 -28.03
CA ALA A 559 13.74 -20.17 -28.95
C ALA A 559 14.38 -21.43 -29.60
N PRO A 560 14.61 -22.56 -28.89
CA PRO A 560 15.26 -23.73 -29.47
C PRO A 560 14.45 -24.34 -30.62
N LYS A 561 15.08 -24.43 -31.80
CA LYS A 561 14.56 -25.17 -32.96
C LYS A 561 15.03 -26.62 -32.99
N GLU A 562 16.21 -26.87 -32.44
CA GLU A 562 16.83 -28.19 -32.32
C GLU A 562 17.50 -28.30 -30.96
N VAL A 563 17.51 -29.50 -30.39
CA VAL A 563 18.15 -29.79 -29.10
C VAL A 563 18.99 -31.07 -29.25
N PRO A 564 20.32 -31.02 -29.04
CA PRO A 564 21.16 -32.19 -29.16
C PRO A 564 20.70 -33.34 -28.26
N GLY A 565 20.56 -34.54 -28.84
CA GLY A 565 20.07 -35.73 -28.14
C GLY A 565 18.55 -35.85 -28.04
N VAL A 566 17.79 -34.88 -28.55
CA VAL A 566 16.33 -34.92 -28.63
C VAL A 566 15.91 -35.00 -30.09
N SER A 567 15.03 -35.94 -30.44
CA SER A 567 14.59 -36.07 -31.83
C SER A 567 13.72 -34.88 -32.28
N PRO A 568 13.74 -34.51 -33.58
CA PRO A 568 12.91 -33.42 -34.11
C PRO A 568 11.39 -33.60 -33.90
N GLN A 569 10.93 -34.84 -33.70
CA GLN A 569 9.52 -35.15 -33.43
C GLN A 569 9.15 -34.97 -31.94
N GLN A 570 10.12 -35.10 -31.03
CA GLN A 570 9.90 -35.00 -29.59
C GLN A 570 9.87 -33.55 -29.09
N LEU A 571 10.72 -32.68 -29.64
CA LEU A 571 10.85 -31.30 -29.17
C LEU A 571 9.53 -30.50 -29.24
N PRO A 572 8.73 -30.55 -30.33
CA PRO A 572 7.43 -29.90 -30.36
C PRO A 572 6.46 -30.40 -29.28
N VAL A 573 6.50 -31.70 -28.95
CA VAL A 573 5.66 -32.29 -27.91
C VAL A 573 6.04 -31.75 -26.52
N ALA A 574 7.34 -31.71 -26.19
CA ALA A 574 7.77 -31.10 -24.91
C ALA A 574 7.43 -29.62 -24.83
N ARG A 575 7.64 -28.86 -25.91
CA ARG A 575 7.28 -27.45 -25.96
C ARG A 575 5.79 -27.24 -25.70
N SER A 576 4.94 -28.07 -26.30
CA SER A 576 3.49 -28.02 -26.05
C SER A 576 3.14 -28.32 -24.60
N LEU A 577 3.77 -29.34 -23.99
CA LEU A 577 3.54 -29.71 -22.59
C LEU A 577 4.00 -28.59 -21.64
N VAL A 578 5.19 -28.04 -21.87
CA VAL A 578 5.74 -26.95 -21.06
C VAL A 578 4.95 -25.67 -21.25
N GLY A 579 4.52 -25.36 -22.48
CA GLY A 579 3.61 -24.25 -22.76
C GLY A 579 2.30 -24.39 -21.96
N THR A 580 1.71 -25.58 -21.94
CA THR A 580 0.50 -25.87 -21.16
C THR A 580 0.72 -25.64 -19.67
N LEU A 581 1.86 -26.07 -19.12
CA LEU A 581 2.20 -25.81 -17.71
C LEU A 581 2.41 -24.32 -17.44
N MET A 582 3.11 -23.63 -18.34
CA MET A 582 3.33 -22.18 -18.24
C MET A 582 2.02 -21.40 -18.27
N ASP A 583 1.02 -21.87 -19.00
CA ASP A 583 -0.30 -21.24 -19.11
C ASP A 583 -1.20 -21.49 -17.89
N GLN A 584 -0.81 -22.40 -16.98
CA GLN A 584 -1.43 -22.51 -15.65
C GLN A 584 -0.95 -21.43 -14.68
N LEU A 585 0.20 -20.81 -14.95
CA LEU A 585 0.69 -19.70 -14.13
C LEU A 585 -0.12 -18.43 -14.40
N PRO A 586 -0.24 -17.53 -13.40
CA PRO A 586 -0.79 -16.20 -13.62
C PRO A 586 -0.16 -15.55 -14.86
N PRO A 587 -0.92 -14.80 -15.67
CA PRO A 587 -0.43 -14.21 -16.91
C PRO A 587 0.44 -12.98 -16.64
N VAL A 588 1.37 -13.07 -15.70
CA VAL A 588 2.35 -12.06 -15.39
C VAL A 588 3.48 -12.18 -16.41
N GLU A 589 3.84 -11.05 -17.00
CA GLU A 589 4.93 -10.91 -17.96
C GLU A 589 6.23 -10.54 -17.23
N ASN A 590 6.17 -9.51 -16.37
CA ASN A 590 7.28 -9.15 -15.51
C ASN A 590 6.79 -8.50 -14.21
N VAL A 591 7.61 -8.63 -13.18
CA VAL A 591 7.48 -7.95 -11.89
C VAL A 591 8.78 -7.22 -11.61
N PHE A 592 8.67 -6.01 -11.08
CA PHE A 592 9.79 -5.18 -10.68
C PHE A 592 9.50 -4.50 -9.34
N ILE A 593 10.53 -4.40 -8.51
CA ILE A 593 10.52 -3.65 -7.25
C ILE A 593 11.81 -2.84 -7.13
N ASP A 594 11.71 -1.67 -6.51
CA ASP A 594 12.83 -0.76 -6.28
C ASP A 594 12.58 0.04 -5.00
N PHE A 595 13.61 0.18 -4.19
CA PHE A 595 13.62 1.03 -3.01
C PHE A 595 14.89 1.86 -2.97
N ALA A 596 14.74 3.15 -2.68
CA ALA A 596 15.84 4.09 -2.58
C ALA A 596 15.66 5.00 -1.36
N PRO A 597 16.66 5.14 -0.48
CA PRO A 597 16.64 6.14 0.57
C PRO A 597 16.73 7.54 -0.04
N GLU A 598 16.02 8.48 0.55
CA GLU A 598 16.08 9.89 0.19
C GLU A 598 16.09 10.74 1.47
N GLU A 599 16.34 12.04 1.38
CA GLU A 599 16.29 12.90 2.55
C GLU A 599 14.89 12.89 3.19
N GLY A 600 14.83 12.61 4.50
CA GLY A 600 13.58 12.50 5.25
C GLY A 600 12.78 11.20 5.02
N GLY A 601 13.39 10.17 4.42
CA GLY A 601 12.68 8.91 4.19
C GLY A 601 13.27 8.01 3.10
N GLY A 602 12.39 7.37 2.34
CA GLY A 602 12.76 6.58 1.18
C GLY A 602 11.58 6.37 0.24
N ARG A 603 11.87 6.28 -1.06
CA ARG A 603 10.90 6.01 -2.10
C ARG A 603 10.91 4.53 -2.43
N PHE A 604 9.72 3.95 -2.58
CA PHE A 604 9.58 2.61 -3.13
C PHE A 604 8.70 2.63 -4.37
N ARG A 605 9.01 1.74 -5.30
CA ARG A 605 8.27 1.52 -6.54
C ARG A 605 8.13 0.03 -6.75
N ALA A 606 6.96 -0.40 -7.20
CA ALA A 606 6.74 -1.75 -7.68
C ALA A 606 5.90 -1.70 -8.94
N SER A 607 6.09 -2.64 -9.84
CA SER A 607 5.21 -2.79 -11.00
C SER A 607 5.02 -4.25 -11.37
N ALA A 608 3.84 -4.56 -11.88
CA ALA A 608 3.50 -5.85 -12.45
C ALA A 608 2.85 -5.63 -13.81
N VAL A 609 3.41 -6.23 -14.85
CA VAL A 609 2.86 -6.22 -16.21
C VAL A 609 2.25 -7.58 -16.48
N LEU A 610 1.01 -7.61 -16.97
CA LEU A 610 0.34 -8.80 -17.44
C LEU A 610 0.57 -8.97 -18.94
N ARG A 611 0.66 -10.22 -19.36
CA ARG A 611 0.73 -10.59 -20.77
C ARG A 611 -0.51 -10.11 -21.52
N GLU A 612 -0.29 -9.66 -22.75
CA GLU A 612 -1.38 -9.40 -23.68
C GLU A 612 -2.19 -10.67 -23.95
N ARG A 613 -3.50 -10.54 -24.12
CA ARG A 613 -4.32 -11.66 -24.58
C ARG A 613 -3.91 -11.97 -26.02
N SER A 614 -3.59 -13.23 -26.33
CA SER A 614 -3.54 -13.68 -27.71
C SER A 614 -4.88 -13.38 -28.36
N ARG A 615 -4.86 -12.56 -29.42
CA ARG A 615 -6.05 -12.22 -30.21
C ARG A 615 -6.59 -13.42 -30.97
#